data_AF-A0A971HCT7-F1
#
_entry.id   AF-A0A971HCT7-F1
#
_cell.length_a   1.000
_cell.length_b   1.000
_cell.length_c   1.000
_cell.angle_alpha   90.00
_cell.angle_beta   90.00
_cell.angle_gamma   90.00
#
_symmetry.space_group_name_H-M   'P 1'
#
loop_
_entity.id
_entity.type
_entity.pdbx_description
1 polymer ?
#
loop_
_entity_poly.entity_id
_entity_poly.type
_entity_poly.pdbx_seq_one_letter_code
_entity_poly.pdbx_strand_id
1 'polypeptide(L)'
;MSSDYDLLVISAVRLFDIGMDLEGMRKKLLQLVADGVPYESAEMLAALEDFQTMDAQWKSLEREHLALRDELLHRNGSALD
;
A
#
# COMPACT_ATOMS: atom_id res chain seq x y z
N MET A 1 -3.61 -24.80 9.37
CA MET A 1 -4.26 -23.49 9.20
C MET A 1 -4.69 -23.42 7.74
N SER A 2 -5.86 -22.87 7.44
CA SER A 2 -6.35 -22.80 6.05
C SER A 2 -5.43 -21.89 5.23
N SER A 3 -5.08 -22.30 4.02
CA SER A 3 -4.26 -21.55 3.05
C SER A 3 -4.67 -20.08 2.94
N ASP A 4 -5.96 -19.79 3.08
CA ASP A 4 -6.52 -18.45 2.91
C ASP A 4 -6.15 -17.51 4.08
N TYR A 5 -6.02 -18.03 5.30
CA TYR A 5 -5.52 -17.24 6.44
C TYR A 5 -4.03 -16.91 6.28
N ASP A 6 -3.24 -17.86 5.77
CA ASP A 6 -1.83 -17.62 5.49
C ASP A 6 -1.67 -16.54 4.40
N LEU A 7 -2.51 -16.57 3.36
CA LEU A 7 -2.57 -15.50 2.34
C LEU A 7 -2.97 -14.14 2.93
N LEU A 8 -3.88 -14.11 3.91
CA LEU A 8 -4.27 -12.88 4.59
C LEU A 8 -3.11 -12.29 5.40
N VAL A 9 -2.35 -13.13 6.10
CA VAL A 9 -1.15 -12.70 6.84
C VAL A 9 -0.06 -12.22 5.87
N ILE A 10 0.21 -12.96 4.80
CA ILE A 10 1.22 -12.59 3.80
C ILE A 10 0.87 -11.25 3.13
N SER A 11 -0.40 -11.03 2.78
CA SER A 11 -0.84 -9.75 2.19
C SER A 11 -0.69 -8.59 3.18
N ALA A 12 -0.96 -8.81 4.47
CA ALA A 12 -0.74 -7.78 5.50
C ALA A 12 0.75 -7.42 5.66
N VAL A 13 1.66 -8.42 5.62
CA VAL A 13 3.10 -8.16 5.66
C VAL A 13 3.54 -7.35 4.44
N ARG A 14 3.10 -7.73 3.24
CA ARG A 14 3.41 -6.98 2.02
C ARG A 14 2.88 -5.55 2.05
N LEU A 15 1.68 -5.33 2.60
CA LEU A 15 1.12 -3.98 2.80
C LEU A 15 1.98 -3.14 3.73
N PHE A 16 2.51 -3.75 4.79
CA PHE A 16 3.42 -3.07 5.71
C PHE A 16 4.72 -2.66 5.01
N ASP A 17 5.35 -3.58 4.29
CA ASP A 17 6.62 -3.33 3.60
C ASP A 17 6.47 -2.21 2.55
N ILE A 18 5.46 -2.31 1.67
CA ILE A 18 5.19 -1.27 0.66
C ILE A 18 4.81 0.06 1.34
N GLY A 19 4.07 0.00 2.44
CA GLY A 19 3.69 1.19 3.21
C GLY A 19 4.92 1.93 3.78
N MET A 20 5.94 1.20 4.22
CA MET A 20 7.21 1.79 4.67
C MET A 20 7.95 2.50 3.54
N ASP A 21 8.01 1.89 2.35
CA ASP A 21 8.65 2.49 1.18
C ASP A 21 7.91 3.76 0.73
N LEU A 22 6.58 3.72 0.74
CA LEU A 22 5.71 4.85 0.41
C LEU A 22 5.90 6.04 1.36
N GLU A 23 6.09 5.77 2.66
CA GLU A 23 6.42 6.79 3.65
C GLU A 23 7.81 7.40 3.40
N GLY A 24 8.78 6.59 2.97
CA GLY A 24 10.09 7.07 2.51
C GLY A 24 9.97 8.02 1.32
N MET A 25 9.17 7.66 0.32
CA MET A 25 8.92 8.51 -0.86
C MET A 25 8.18 9.80 -0.49
N ARG A 26 7.20 9.73 0.41
CA ARG A 26 6.49 10.91 0.93
C ARG A 26 7.47 11.88 1.62
N LYS A 27 8.39 11.37 2.45
CA LYS A 27 9.42 12.19 3.09
C LYS A 27 10.34 12.86 2.07
N LYS A 28 10.72 12.16 1.00
CA LYS A 28 11.50 12.75 -0.10
C LYS A 28 10.77 13.93 -0.74
N LEU A 29 9.49 13.77 -1.07
CA LEU A 29 8.66 14.87 -1.61
C LEU A 29 8.58 16.07 -0.65
N LEU A 30 8.35 15.81 0.64
CA LEU A 30 8.32 16.86 1.66
C LEU A 30 9.67 17.59 1.77
N GLN A 31 10.78 16.86 1.68
CA GLN A 31 12.11 17.45 1.70
C GLN A 31 12.36 18.35 0.49
N LEU A 32 11.99 17.91 -0.73
CA LEU A 32 12.11 18.74 -1.93
C LEU A 32 11.32 20.05 -1.81
N VAL A 33 10.10 19.99 -1.25
CA VAL A 33 9.31 21.20 -0.97
C VAL A 33 10.00 22.10 0.05
N ALA A 34 10.54 21.52 1.13
CA ALA A 34 11.26 22.27 2.16
C ALA A 34 12.54 22.94 1.61
N ASP A 35 13.21 22.30 0.66
CA ASP A 35 14.40 22.81 -0.01
C ASP A 35 14.08 23.86 -1.09
N GLY A 36 12.78 24.14 -1.33
CA GLY A 36 12.33 25.10 -2.33
C GLY A 36 12.55 24.65 -3.76
N VAL A 37 12.65 23.34 -4.00
CA VAL A 37 12.79 22.77 -5.34
C VAL A 37 11.54 23.10 -6.16
N PRO A 38 11.68 23.69 -7.36
CA PRO A 38 10.53 24.00 -8.22
C PRO A 38 9.71 22.76 -8.55
N TYR A 39 8.39 22.91 -8.56
CA TYR A 39 7.48 21.79 -8.80
C TYR A 39 7.62 21.18 -10.20
N GLU A 40 8.02 22.00 -11.17
CA GLU A 40 8.22 21.61 -12.57
C GLU A 40 9.63 21.04 -12.83
N SER A 41 10.48 20.98 -11.81
CA SER A 41 11.80 20.40 -11.94
C SER A 41 11.70 18.89 -12.22
N ALA A 42 12.66 18.37 -12.98
CA ALA A 42 12.74 16.95 -13.28
C ALA A 42 12.83 16.09 -12.01
N GLU A 43 13.48 16.60 -10.95
CA GLU A 43 13.61 15.90 -9.68
C GLU A 43 12.27 15.78 -8.92
N MET A 44 11.50 16.88 -8.85
CA MET A 44 10.17 16.83 -8.23
C MET A 44 9.24 15.91 -9.00
N LEU A 45 9.21 16.03 -10.32
CA LEU A 45 8.33 15.21 -11.17
C LEU A 45 8.67 13.72 -11.06
N ALA A 46 9.96 13.36 -11.06
CA ALA A 46 10.39 11.98 -10.87
C ALA A 46 10.01 11.44 -9.48
N ALA A 47 10.26 12.21 -8.42
CA ALA A 47 9.88 11.81 -7.06
C ALA A 47 8.36 11.64 -6.90
N LEU A 48 7.58 12.48 -7.60
CA LEU A 48 6.12 12.39 -7.61
C LEU A 48 5.63 11.16 -8.38
N GLU A 49 6.21 10.87 -9.53
CA GLU A 49 5.89 9.68 -10.34
C GLU A 49 6.21 8.38 -9.58
N ASP A 50 7.37 8.31 -8.92
CA ASP A 50 7.76 7.20 -8.06
C ASP A 50 6.71 6.98 -6.94
N PHE A 51 6.37 8.05 -6.24
CA PHE A 51 5.37 8.02 -5.16
C PHE A 51 4.00 7.56 -5.68
N GLN A 52 3.52 8.11 -6.78
CA GLN A 52 2.21 7.77 -7.35
C GLN A 52 2.16 6.31 -7.82
N THR A 53 3.23 5.82 -8.41
CA THR A 53 3.34 4.42 -8.84
C THR A 53 3.26 3.48 -7.65
N MET A 54 4.01 3.78 -6.58
CA MET A 54 3.99 2.96 -5.36
C MET A 54 2.64 3.04 -4.64
N ASP A 55 2.03 4.23 -4.56
CA ASP A 55 0.69 4.43 -3.98
C ASP A 55 -0.39 3.65 -4.73
N ALA A 56 -0.32 3.59 -6.06
CA ALA A 56 -1.23 2.78 -6.85
C ALA A 56 -1.08 1.27 -6.55
N GLN A 57 0.16 0.78 -6.40
CA GLN A 57 0.44 -0.61 -6.03
C GLN A 57 -0.08 -0.93 -4.63
N TRP A 58 0.22 -0.07 -3.66
CA TRP A 58 -0.25 -0.23 -2.28
C TRP A 58 -1.78 -0.29 -2.21
N LYS A 59 -2.48 0.65 -2.87
CA LYS A 59 -3.94 0.67 -2.92
C LYS A 59 -4.54 -0.54 -3.62
N SER A 60 -3.88 -1.09 -4.63
CA SER A 60 -4.34 -2.33 -5.27
C SER A 60 -4.27 -3.49 -4.31
N LEU A 61 -3.12 -3.66 -3.64
CA LEU A 61 -2.94 -4.72 -2.65
C LEU A 61 -3.87 -4.56 -1.45
N GLU A 62 -4.17 -3.33 -1.04
CA GLU A 62 -5.08 -3.06 0.07
C GLU A 62 -6.50 -3.55 -0.28
N ARG A 63 -6.98 -3.25 -1.49
CA ARG A 63 -8.28 -3.75 -1.97
C ARG A 63 -8.33 -5.28 -1.99
N GLU A 64 -7.27 -5.94 -2.46
CA GLU A 64 -7.18 -7.40 -2.49
C GLU A 64 -7.19 -7.99 -1.07
N HIS A 65 -6.41 -7.43 -0.15
CA HIS A 65 -6.37 -7.85 1.25
C HIS A 65 -7.73 -7.70 1.93
N LEU A 66 -8.41 -6.56 1.74
CA LEU A 66 -9.72 -6.30 2.32
C LEU A 66 -10.78 -7.26 1.76
N ALA A 67 -10.76 -7.53 0.45
CA ALA A 67 -11.66 -8.50 -0.17
C ALA A 67 -11.44 -9.91 0.39
N LEU A 68 -10.19 -10.36 0.55
CA LEU A 68 -9.86 -11.66 1.14
C LEU A 68 -10.31 -11.75 2.60
N ARG A 69 -10.07 -10.69 3.39
CA ARG A 69 -10.53 -10.60 4.78
C ARG A 69 -12.05 -10.75 4.86
N ASP A 70 -12.76 -9.99 4.04
CA ASP A 70 -14.21 -9.96 4.06
C ASP A 70 -14.76 -11.33 3.63
N GLU A 71 -14.21 -11.97 2.59
CA GLU A 71 -14.61 -13.32 2.19
C GLU A 71 -14.43 -14.34 3.32
N LEU A 72 -13.30 -14.32 4.03
CA LEU A 72 -13.05 -15.19 5.18
C LEU A 72 -14.02 -14.94 6.33
N LEU A 73 -14.34 -13.68 6.62
CA LEU A 73 -15.33 -13.33 7.66
C LEU A 73 -16.72 -13.83 7.29
N HIS A 74 -17.15 -13.69 6.04
CA HIS A 74 -18.43 -14.20 5.57
C HIS A 74 -18.49 -15.74 5.63
N ARG A 75 -17.43 -16.44 5.19
CA ARG A 75 -17.37 -17.91 5.26
C ARG A 75 -17.48 -18.44 6.68
N ASN A 76 -16.85 -17.76 7.66
CA ASN A 76 -16.91 -18.17 9.06
C ASN A 76 -18.24 -17.80 9.73
N GLY A 77 -18.90 -16.71 9.31
CA GLY A 77 -20.22 -16.33 9.79
C GLY A 77 -21.33 -17.27 9.31
N SER A 78 -21.25 -17.74 8.07
CA SER A 78 -22.22 -18.68 7.48
C SER A 78 -22.09 -20.12 7.96
N ALA A 79 -21.06 -20.46 8.74
CA ALA A 79 -20.85 -21.80 9.30
C ALA A 79 -21.58 -22.02 10.64
N LEU A 80 -22.32 -21.02 11.12
CA LEU A 80 -23.03 -21.04 12.41
C LEU A 80 -24.57 -21.07 12.29
N ASP A 81 -25.12 -21.18 11.08
CA ASP A 81 -26.56 -21.34 10.81
C ASP A 81 -26.92 -22.76 10.35
#